data_AF-A0A0P5IT23-F1
#
_entry.id   AF-A0A0P5IT23-F1
#
_cell.length_a   1.000
_cell.length_b   1.000
_cell.length_c   1.000
_cell.angle_alpha   90.00
_cell.angle_beta   90.00
_cell.angle_gamma   90.00
#
_symmetry.space_group_name_H-M   'P 1'
#
loop_
_entity.id
_entity.type
_entity.pdbx_description
1 polymer ?
#
loop_
_entity_poly.entity_id
_entity_poly.type
_entity_poly.pdbx_seq_one_letter_code
_entity_poly.pdbx_strand_id
1 'polypeptide(L)'
;MGEPPLLVAIALNNMECIKYLWMDRIIVHQTLDEETVLHYAAKYNNKFVAEVCPAEFINRRSRTSKETALQIAVRHRHTDIIEILLRRGARDDNLNMDGKYAQDYIDDETSIRNLFRKFRVIKRKNKCTNSQTSSKRN
;
A
#
# COMPACT_ATOMS: atom_id res chain seq x y z
N MET A 1 -3.76 25.15 -9.35
CA MET A 1 -4.52 24.41 -8.32
C MET A 1 -3.50 23.76 -7.41
N GLY A 2 -3.54 24.05 -6.11
CA GLY A 2 -2.51 23.66 -5.14
C GLY A 2 -2.70 22.23 -4.62
N GLU A 3 -1.61 21.61 -4.21
CA GLU A 3 -1.67 20.30 -3.57
C GLU A 3 -2.42 20.40 -2.22
N PRO A 4 -3.22 19.38 -1.86
CA PRO A 4 -3.87 19.30 -0.56
C PRO A 4 -2.85 19.43 0.58
N PRO A 5 -3.10 20.24 1.62
CA PRO A 5 -2.16 20.42 2.74
C PRO A 5 -1.71 19.11 3.39
N LEU A 6 -2.61 18.11 3.44
CA LEU A 6 -2.29 16.78 3.94
C LEU A 6 -1.23 16.06 3.09
N LEU A 7 -1.30 16.14 1.75
CA LEU A 7 -0.32 15.49 0.87
C LEU A 7 1.06 16.14 1.01
N VAL A 8 1.11 17.47 1.17
CA VAL A 8 2.35 18.19 1.45
C VAL A 8 2.95 17.74 2.79
N ALA A 9 2.13 17.60 3.83
CA ALA A 9 2.59 17.11 5.13
C ALA A 9 3.15 15.66 5.04
N ILE A 10 2.55 14.80 4.22
CA ILE A 10 3.04 13.44 3.93
C ILE A 10 4.38 13.49 3.18
N ALA A 11 4.50 14.35 2.17
CA ALA A 11 5.72 14.52 1.40
C ALA A 11 6.89 15.04 2.27
N LEU A 12 6.59 15.93 3.21
CA LEU A 12 7.56 16.45 4.20
C LEU A 12 7.81 15.51 5.37
N ASN A 13 7.14 14.35 5.43
CA ASN A 13 7.20 13.39 6.53
C ASN A 13 6.91 14.03 7.91
N ASN A 14 6.05 15.04 7.96
CA ASN A 14 5.72 15.74 9.19
C ASN A 14 4.56 15.04 9.91
N MET A 15 4.90 14.10 10.79
CA MET A 15 3.94 13.27 11.52
C MET A 15 2.91 14.08 12.33
N GLU A 16 3.32 15.18 12.97
CA GLU A 16 2.40 15.97 13.79
C GLU A 16 1.35 16.66 12.91
N CYS A 17 1.77 17.30 11.82
CA CYS A 17 0.83 17.87 10.85
C CYS A 17 -0.10 16.80 10.25
N ILE A 18 0.42 15.61 9.96
CA ILE A 18 -0.39 14.49 9.46
C ILE A 18 -1.45 14.09 10.50
N LYS A 19 -1.10 13.95 11.78
CA LYS A 19 -2.06 13.59 12.84
C LYS A 19 -3.17 14.63 12.96
N TYR A 20 -2.82 15.91 13.01
CA TYR A 20 -3.81 17.00 13.09
C TYR A 20 -4.75 17.02 11.88
N LEU A 21 -4.19 16.92 10.67
CA LEU A 21 -4.97 16.96 9.43
C LEU A 21 -5.79 15.67 9.19
N TRP A 22 -5.33 14.53 9.71
CA TRP A 22 -6.05 13.26 9.61
C TRP A 22 -7.32 13.22 10.46
N MET A 23 -7.34 13.92 11.61
CA MET A 23 -8.52 13.99 12.47
C MET A 23 -9.73 14.65 11.80
N ASP A 24 -9.49 15.55 10.84
CA ASP A 24 -10.54 16.31 10.17
C ASP A 24 -11.34 15.48 9.12
N ARG A 25 -11.04 14.17 8.97
CA ARG A 25 -11.73 13.22 8.07
C ARG A 25 -11.89 13.67 6.60
N ILE A 26 -11.10 14.64 6.13
CA ILE A 26 -11.07 15.02 4.72
C ILE A 26 -10.22 13.99 3.94
N ILE A 27 -10.77 12.80 3.71
CA ILE A 27 -10.09 11.71 2.98
C ILE A 27 -10.70 11.54 1.60
N VAL A 28 -10.47 12.50 0.71
CA VAL A 28 -10.41 12.25 -0.74
C VAL A 28 -9.79 13.46 -1.39
N HIS A 29 -8.47 13.48 -1.49
CA HIS A 29 -7.86 14.30 -2.52
C HIS A 29 -7.06 13.37 -3.42
N GLN A 30 -7.70 13.05 -4.53
CA GLN A 30 -7.04 12.56 -5.72
C GLN A 30 -6.16 13.71 -6.23
N THR A 31 -4.87 13.47 -6.42
CA THR A 31 -4.02 14.42 -7.15
C THR A 31 -4.48 14.51 -8.62
N LEU A 32 -3.82 15.35 -9.41
CA LEU A 32 -4.03 15.38 -10.87
C LEU A 32 -3.88 13.98 -11.50
N ASP A 33 -3.05 13.12 -10.90
CA ASP A 33 -2.81 11.75 -11.31
C ASP A 33 -3.72 10.72 -10.60
N GLU A 34 -4.77 11.16 -9.91
CA GLU A 34 -5.59 10.35 -8.99
C GLU A 34 -4.78 9.54 -7.97
N GLU A 35 -3.59 10.02 -7.63
CA GLU A 35 -2.83 9.41 -6.56
C GLU A 35 -3.52 9.70 -5.24
N THR A 36 -3.60 8.68 -4.40
CA THR A 36 -4.19 8.75 -3.07
C THR A 36 -3.11 9.03 -2.02
N VAL A 37 -3.52 9.39 -0.81
CA VAL A 37 -2.63 9.53 0.36
C VAL A 37 -1.71 8.32 0.57
N LEU A 38 -2.15 7.12 0.18
CA LEU A 38 -1.36 5.89 0.32
C LEU A 38 -0.24 5.77 -0.71
N HIS A 39 -0.42 6.31 -1.92
CA HIS A 39 0.65 6.37 -2.94
C HIS A 39 1.77 7.29 -2.46
N TYR A 40 1.42 8.44 -1.89
CA TYR A 40 2.38 9.36 -1.28
C TYR A 40 3.07 8.72 -0.06
N ALA A 41 2.31 8.07 0.82
CA ALA A 41 2.89 7.36 1.96
C ALA A 41 3.90 6.30 1.52
N ALA A 42 3.58 5.56 0.45
CA ALA A 42 4.49 4.58 -0.15
C ALA A 42 5.72 5.23 -0.80
N LYS A 43 5.61 6.41 -1.40
CA LYS A 43 6.73 7.13 -2.01
C LYS A 43 7.70 7.70 -0.96
N TYR A 44 7.15 8.29 0.10
CA TYR A 44 7.88 9.02 1.14
C TYR A 44 8.13 8.22 2.43
N ASN A 45 7.94 6.90 2.41
CA ASN A 45 8.16 5.99 3.53
C ASN A 45 7.37 6.36 4.81
N ASN A 46 6.12 6.80 4.64
CA ASN A 46 5.31 7.34 5.72
C ASN A 46 4.45 6.25 6.38
N LYS A 47 5.02 5.58 7.38
CA LYS A 47 4.43 4.38 8.02
C LYS A 47 3.09 4.65 8.67
N PHE A 48 2.95 5.78 9.35
CA PHE A 48 1.72 6.15 10.05
C PHE A 48 0.54 6.15 9.08
N VAL A 49 0.67 6.84 7.95
CA VAL A 49 -0.39 6.90 6.93
C VAL A 49 -0.67 5.53 6.33
N ALA A 50 0.36 4.71 6.08
CA ALA A 50 0.18 3.34 5.58
C ALA A 50 -0.64 2.47 6.55
N GLU A 51 -0.53 2.70 7.86
CA GLU A 51 -1.30 1.98 8.89
C GLU A 51 -2.71 2.55 9.09
N VAL A 52 -2.90 3.86 9.04
CA VAL A 52 -4.22 4.47 9.31
C VAL A 52 -5.13 4.52 8.08
N CYS A 53 -4.58 4.36 6.87
CA CYS A 53 -5.34 4.50 5.63
C CYS A 53 -6.48 3.46 5.49
N PRO A 54 -7.69 3.87 5.05
CA PRO A 54 -8.80 2.95 4.79
C PRO A 54 -8.45 1.83 3.82
N ALA A 55 -9.00 0.64 4.05
CA ALA A 55 -8.71 -0.55 3.26
C ALA A 55 -9.07 -0.40 1.77
N GLU A 56 -10.05 0.44 1.46
CA GLU A 56 -10.46 0.76 0.09
C GLU A 56 -9.34 1.39 -0.74
N PHE A 57 -8.39 2.09 -0.12
CA PHE A 57 -7.28 2.74 -0.82
C PHE A 57 -6.09 1.82 -1.09
N ILE A 58 -6.02 0.65 -0.44
CA ILE A 58 -4.87 -0.26 -0.53
C ILE A 58 -4.62 -0.73 -1.97
N ASN A 59 -5.69 -1.08 -2.66
CA ASN A 59 -5.64 -1.60 -4.03
C ASN A 59 -6.05 -0.55 -5.07
N ARG A 60 -6.20 0.73 -4.68
CA ARG A 60 -6.43 1.81 -5.63
C ARG A 60 -5.19 1.95 -6.52
N ARG A 61 -5.46 2.27 -7.78
CA ARG A 61 -4.44 2.54 -8.79
C ARG A 61 -4.45 4.02 -9.11
N SER A 62 -3.29 4.60 -9.35
CA SER A 62 -3.18 5.94 -9.93
C SER A 62 -3.84 5.97 -11.31
N ARG A 63 -4.27 7.15 -11.76
CA ARG A 63 -4.86 7.35 -13.09
C ARG A 63 -3.83 7.13 -14.19
N THR A 64 -2.67 7.76 -14.02
CA THR A 64 -1.66 7.91 -15.07
C THR A 64 -0.75 6.69 -15.16
N SER A 65 -0.04 6.32 -14.09
CA SER A 65 0.85 5.17 -14.11
C SER A 65 0.14 3.84 -13.87
N LYS A 66 -1.14 3.87 -13.46
CA LYS A 66 -1.91 2.69 -13.06
C LYS A 66 -1.25 1.87 -11.95
N GLU A 67 -0.43 2.53 -11.15
CA GLU A 67 0.36 1.92 -10.08
C GLU A 67 -0.43 1.87 -8.80
N THR A 68 -0.19 0.82 -8.03
CA THR A 68 -0.67 0.68 -6.65
C THR A 68 0.40 1.17 -5.68
N ALA A 69 -0.02 1.53 -4.46
CA ALA A 69 0.90 1.87 -3.39
C ALA A 69 1.95 0.77 -3.13
N LEU A 70 1.59 -0.51 -3.35
CA LEU A 70 2.53 -1.63 -3.21
C LEU A 70 3.66 -1.56 -4.26
N GLN A 71 3.34 -1.28 -5.53
CA GLN A 71 4.35 -1.15 -6.59
C GLN A 71 5.31 0.02 -6.31
N ILE A 72 4.77 1.16 -5.85
CA ILE A 72 5.59 2.33 -5.47
C ILE A 72 6.52 1.96 -4.30
N ALA A 73 5.99 1.31 -3.26
CA ALA A 73 6.79 0.91 -2.10
C ALA A 73 7.93 -0.05 -2.48
N VAL A 74 7.67 -1.00 -3.41
CA VAL A 74 8.71 -1.91 -3.91
C VAL A 74 9.76 -1.18 -4.73
N ARG A 75 9.35 -0.30 -5.66
CA ARG A 75 10.28 0.51 -6.47
C ARG A 75 11.21 1.35 -5.60
N HIS A 76 10.69 1.91 -4.52
CA HIS A 76 11.45 2.73 -3.58
C HIS A 76 12.13 1.92 -2.46
N ARG A 77 11.97 0.59 -2.44
CA ARG A 77 12.57 -0.35 -1.48
C ARG A 77 12.20 -0.08 -0.02
N HIS A 78 10.99 0.40 0.22
CA HIS A 78 10.48 0.68 1.57
C HIS A 78 9.88 -0.58 2.19
N THR A 79 10.74 -1.47 2.69
CA THR A 79 10.39 -2.79 3.27
C THR A 79 9.30 -2.71 4.33
N ASP A 80 9.34 -1.71 5.21
CA ASP A 80 8.34 -1.50 6.26
C ASP A 80 6.94 -1.25 5.68
N ILE A 81 6.85 -0.39 4.66
CA ILE A 81 5.58 -0.09 3.98
C ILE A 81 5.08 -1.32 3.24
N ILE A 82 5.98 -2.06 2.57
CA ILE A 82 5.62 -3.31 1.90
C ILE A 82 5.02 -4.30 2.92
N GLU A 83 5.61 -4.45 4.10
CA GLU A 83 5.06 -5.33 5.14
C GLU A 83 3.67 -4.88 5.59
N ILE A 84 3.48 -3.58 5.86
CA ILE A 84 2.19 -3.02 6.25
C ILE A 84 1.14 -3.29 5.17
N LEU A 85 1.44 -2.99 3.90
CA LEU A 85 0.53 -3.19 2.78
C LEU A 85 0.15 -4.66 2.59
N LEU A 86 1.13 -5.58 2.64
CA LEU A 86 0.88 -7.01 2.52
C LEU A 86 0.02 -7.55 3.67
N ARG A 87 0.25 -7.09 4.90
CA ARG A 87 -0.59 -7.44 6.07
C ARG A 87 -2.04 -6.96 5.90
N ARG A 88 -2.23 -5.78 5.31
CA ARG A 88 -3.56 -5.21 5.07
C ARG A 88 -4.27 -5.77 3.83
N GLY A 89 -3.67 -6.75 3.13
CA GLY A 89 -4.29 -7.43 1.99
C GLY A 89 -4.06 -6.75 0.64
N ALA A 90 -2.93 -6.06 0.47
CA ALA A 90 -2.53 -5.55 -0.82
C ALA A 90 -2.36 -6.67 -1.86
N ARG A 91 -2.83 -6.38 -3.07
CA ARG A 91 -2.78 -7.27 -4.23
C ARG A 91 -1.51 -7.05 -5.03
N ASP A 92 -0.73 -8.11 -5.20
CA ASP A 92 0.51 -8.15 -5.97
C ASP A 92 0.33 -8.60 -7.43
N ASP A 93 -0.91 -8.87 -7.84
CA ASP A 93 -1.32 -9.29 -9.18
C ASP A 93 -1.71 -8.12 -10.11
N ASN A 94 -1.57 -6.88 -9.65
CA ASN A 94 -1.85 -5.70 -10.46
C ASN A 94 -0.69 -5.38 -11.39
N LEU A 95 -1.00 -5.14 -12.66
CA LEU A 95 -0.09 -4.60 -13.67
C LEU A 95 -0.15 -3.07 -13.67
N ASN A 96 0.98 -2.40 -13.80
CA ASN A 96 1.00 -0.95 -14.08
C ASN A 96 0.92 -0.67 -15.60
N MET A 97 1.04 0.60 -16.00
CA MET A 97 1.05 0.98 -17.42
C MET A 97 2.22 0.38 -18.22
N ASP A 98 3.35 0.12 -17.57
CA ASP A 98 4.51 -0.54 -18.20
C ASP A 98 4.30 -2.05 -18.39
N GLY A 99 3.16 -2.61 -17.95
CA GLY A 99 2.90 -4.04 -17.98
C GLY A 99 3.73 -4.83 -16.96
N LYS A 100 4.20 -4.18 -15.88
CA LYS A 100 5.02 -4.77 -14.83
C LYS A 100 4.23 -5.02 -13.55
N TYR A 101 4.51 -6.14 -12.89
CA TYR A 101 4.02 -6.46 -11.55
C TYR A 101 4.89 -5.80 -10.48
N ALA A 102 4.38 -5.74 -9.24
CA ALA A 102 5.19 -5.30 -8.10
C ALA A 102 6.49 -6.12 -7.96
N GLN A 103 6.43 -7.43 -8.30
CA GLN A 103 7.58 -8.33 -8.20
C GLN A 103 8.68 -8.04 -9.23
N ASP A 104 8.34 -7.42 -10.36
CA ASP A 104 9.29 -7.13 -11.45
C ASP A 104 10.23 -5.96 -11.10
N TYR A 105 9.87 -5.15 -10.09
CA TYR A 105 10.72 -4.09 -9.53
C TYR A 105 11.61 -4.58 -8.38
N ILE A 106 11.53 -5.86 -8.00
CA ILE A 106 12.40 -6.43 -6.98
C ILE A 106 13.77 -6.70 -7.62
N ASP A 107 14.71 -5.78 -7.41
CA ASP A 107 16.13 -6.03 -7.64
C ASP A 107 16.64 -7.13 -6.68
N ASP A 108 17.90 -7.56 -6.78
CA ASP A 108 18.50 -8.67 -6.01
C ASP A 108 18.49 -8.52 -4.47
N GLU A 109 17.80 -7.51 -3.93
CA GLU A 109 17.54 -7.37 -2.51
C GLU A 109 16.72 -8.57 -1.99
N THR A 110 17.43 -9.46 -1.32
CA THR A 110 16.89 -10.67 -0.69
C THR A 110 15.79 -10.35 0.33
N SER A 111 15.80 -9.17 0.97
CA SER A 111 14.80 -8.77 1.97
C SER A 111 13.38 -8.71 1.40
N ILE A 112 13.17 -7.98 0.31
CA ILE A 112 11.84 -7.83 -0.32
C ILE A 112 11.38 -9.17 -0.86
N ARG A 113 12.27 -9.91 -1.54
CA ARG A 113 12.00 -11.27 -2.04
C ARG A 113 11.57 -12.22 -0.91
N ASN A 114 12.27 -12.19 0.22
CA ASN A 114 11.95 -12.99 1.40
C ASN A 114 10.60 -12.61 2.01
N LEU A 115 10.25 -11.31 1.99
CA LEU A 115 8.97 -10.81 2.47
C LEU A 115 7.81 -11.38 1.65
N PHE A 116 7.85 -11.24 0.31
CA PHE A 116 6.84 -11.84 -0.58
C PHE A 116 6.74 -13.35 -0.39
N ARG A 117 7.88 -14.06 -0.26
CA ARG A 117 7.90 -15.50 0.00
C ARG A 117 7.20 -15.86 1.31
N LYS A 118 7.49 -15.12 2.39
CA LYS A 118 6.88 -15.28 3.72
C LYS A 118 5.37 -15.07 3.66
N PHE A 119 4.90 -13.98 3.05
CA PHE A 119 3.48 -13.68 2.93
C PHE A 119 2.73 -14.66 2.01
N ARG A 120 3.38 -15.18 0.96
CA ARG A 120 2.80 -16.23 0.10
C ARG A 120 2.53 -17.53 0.88
N VAL A 121 3.41 -17.91 1.80
CA VAL A 121 3.22 -19.07 2.68
C VAL A 121 2.08 -18.83 3.68
N ILE A 122 2.01 -17.62 4.26
CA ILE A 122 0.92 -17.23 5.19
C ILE A 122 -0.44 -17.27 4.48
N LYS A 123 -0.55 -16.70 3.28
CA LYS A 123 -1.79 -16.70 2.47
C LYS A 123 -2.28 -18.12 2.17
N ARG A 124 -1.36 -19.07 1.91
CA ARG A 124 -1.69 -20.49 1.71
C ARG A 124 -2.18 -21.17 2.99
N LYS A 125 -1.54 -20.92 4.13
CA LYS A 125 -1.97 -21.48 5.43
C LYS A 125 -3.38 -21.01 5.81
N ASN A 126 -3.67 -19.72 5.64
CA ASN A 126 -4.99 -19.16 5.97
C ASN A 126 -6.12 -19.69 5.06
N LYS A 127 -5.79 -20.07 3.82
CA LYS A 127 -6.76 -20.69 2.91
C LYS A 127 -7.17 -22.10 3.40
N CYS A 128 -6.24 -22.89 3.91
CA CYS A 128 -6.52 -24.25 4.41
C CYS A 128 -7.25 -24.27 5.76
N THR A 129 -7.07 -23.25 6.61
CA THR A 129 -7.77 -23.17 7.90
C THR A 129 -9.23 -22.70 7.75
N ASN A 130 -9.51 -21.84 6.78
CA ASN A 130 -10.88 -21.33 6.54
C ASN A 130 -11.79 -22.36 5.85
N SER A 131 -11.25 -23.41 5.23
CA SER A 131 -12.06 -24.50 4.66
C SER A 131 -12.57 -25.51 5.70
N GLN A 132 -12.13 -25.46 6.96
CA GLN A 132 -12.60 -26.36 8.03
C GLN A 132 -13.67 -25.76 8.94
N THR A 133 -13.93 -24.44 8.87
CA THR A 133 -14.92 -23.77 9.74
C THR A 133 -16.31 -23.66 9.11
N SER A 134 -16.48 -23.91 7.81
CA SER A 134 -17.78 -23.93 7.12
C SER A 134 -18.56 -25.26 7.25
N SER A 135 -18.04 -26.26 7.98
CA SER A 135 -18.74 -27.55 8.20
C SER A 135 -19.34 -27.73 9.61
N LYS A 136 -19.39 -26.67 10.44
CA LYS A 136 -20.05 -26.68 11.76
C LYS A 136 -21.02 -25.49 11.91
N ARG A 137 -22.06 -25.46 11.09
CA ARG A 137 -23.33 -24.77 11.40
C ARG A 137 -24.46 -25.68 10.93
N ASN A 138 -24.77 -26.67 11.77
CA ASN A 138 -26.09 -27.30 11.84
C ASN A 138 -26.97 -26.44 12.73
#